data_AF-A0A967LIN9-F1
#
_entry.id   AF-A0A967LIN9-F1
#
_cell.length_a   1.000
_cell.length_b   1.000
_cell.length_c   1.000
_cell.angle_alpha   90.00
_cell.angle_beta   90.00
_cell.angle_gamma   90.00
#
_symmetry.space_group_name_H-M   'P 1'
#
loop_
_entity.id
_entity.type
_entity.pdbx_description
1 polymer ?
#
loop_
_entity_poly.entity_id
_entity_poly.type
_entity_poly.pdbx_seq_one_letter_code
_entity_poly.pdbx_strand_id
1 'polypeptide(L)'
;MAILAVQAVPASARGQSLLDRPARLAVTSAPLDEALRRLQESAAVPLAYSPDLLPAGLRVSCDCETRTVRQALELLLADTELAFRATPSRVLILPARSPADA
;
A
#
# COMPACT_ATOMS: atom_id res chain seq x y z
N MET A 1 11.75 -26.83 -41.24
CA MET A 1 11.13 -27.35 -40.01
C MET A 1 11.09 -26.22 -39.00
N ALA A 2 9.93 -25.73 -38.62
CA ALA A 2 9.77 -24.68 -37.60
C ALA A 2 8.47 -24.93 -36.85
N ILE A 3 8.52 -25.37 -35.60
CA ILE A 3 7.32 -25.48 -34.76
C ILE A 3 7.66 -25.14 -33.29
N LEU A 4 7.10 -24.00 -32.89
CA LEU A 4 6.68 -23.52 -31.57
C LEU A 4 7.58 -23.72 -30.34
N ALA A 5 8.17 -22.60 -29.88
CA ALA A 5 8.43 -22.40 -28.47
C ALA A 5 7.10 -22.11 -27.74
N VAL A 6 6.69 -23.01 -26.85
CA VAL A 6 5.60 -22.75 -25.90
C VAL A 6 6.16 -21.84 -24.81
N GLN A 7 5.81 -20.56 -24.87
CA GLN A 7 6.13 -19.61 -23.80
C GLN A 7 5.28 -19.96 -22.58
N ALA A 8 5.89 -20.52 -21.53
CA ALA A 8 5.24 -20.67 -20.23
C ALA A 8 5.00 -19.26 -19.66
N VAL A 9 3.74 -18.81 -19.68
CA VAL A 9 3.34 -17.56 -19.03
C VAL A 9 3.54 -17.77 -17.52
N PRO A 10 4.37 -16.96 -16.83
CA PRO A 10 4.56 -17.13 -15.40
C PRO A 10 3.22 -16.96 -14.71
N ALA A 11 2.89 -17.87 -13.79
CA ALA A 11 1.69 -17.83 -12.97
C ALA A 11 1.68 -16.68 -11.94
N SER A 12 2.44 -15.60 -12.18
CA SER A 12 2.56 -14.44 -11.31
C SER A 12 1.34 -13.51 -11.35
N ALA A 13 0.35 -13.78 -12.23
CA ALA A 13 -0.70 -12.83 -12.56
C ALA A 13 -2.10 -13.15 -12.00
N ARG A 14 -2.27 -14.14 -11.09
CA ARG A 14 -3.61 -14.52 -10.59
C ARG A 14 -3.80 -14.56 -9.07
N GLY A 15 -2.90 -14.01 -8.25
CA GLY A 15 -3.14 -14.03 -6.80
C GLY A 15 -2.20 -13.29 -5.87
N GLN A 16 -1.21 -12.52 -6.34
CA GLN A 16 -0.44 -11.70 -5.42
C GLN A 16 -1.28 -10.51 -5.00
N SER A 17 -1.63 -10.45 -3.70
CA SER A 17 -2.36 -9.32 -3.14
C SER A 17 -1.54 -8.05 -3.37
N LEU A 18 -2.21 -6.93 -3.66
CA LEU A 18 -1.55 -5.62 -3.74
C LEU A 18 -0.74 -5.29 -2.47
N LEU A 19 -1.13 -5.89 -1.34
CA LEU A 19 -0.46 -5.76 -0.04
C LEU A 19 0.86 -6.52 0.06
N ASP A 20 1.08 -7.55 -0.77
CA ASP A 20 2.30 -8.36 -0.75
C ASP A 20 3.36 -7.82 -1.70
N ARG A 21 3.04 -6.76 -2.47
CA ARG A 21 4.01 -6.10 -3.34
C ARG A 21 5.10 -5.42 -2.52
N PRO A 22 6.34 -5.34 -3.05
CA PRO A 22 7.41 -4.62 -2.38
C PRO A 22 7.09 -3.12 -2.32
N ALA A 23 7.24 -2.52 -1.14
CA ALA A 23 6.94 -1.11 -0.90
C ALA A 23 7.98 -0.19 -1.55
N ARG A 24 9.27 -0.56 -1.50
CA ARG A 24 10.38 0.23 -2.09
C ARG A 24 10.37 1.69 -1.62
N LEU A 25 9.97 1.91 -0.37
CA LEU A 25 9.77 3.24 0.20
C LEU A 25 10.84 3.52 1.25
N ALA A 26 11.54 4.63 1.12
CA ALA A 26 12.38 5.20 2.18
C ALA A 26 11.96 6.66 2.40
N VAL A 27 11.44 6.97 3.60
CA VAL A 27 11.05 8.32 3.99
C VAL A 27 11.48 8.60 5.42
N THR A 28 11.94 9.82 5.66
CA THR A 28 12.38 10.28 7.00
C THR A 28 11.62 11.54 7.35
N SER A 29 10.84 11.49 8.44
CA SER A 29 10.03 12.60 8.93
C SER A 29 9.26 13.27 7.80
N ALA A 30 8.51 12.50 7.01
CA ALA A 30 7.65 13.02 5.94
C ALA A 30 6.21 13.15 6.42
N PRO A 31 5.41 14.11 5.93
CA PRO A 31 4.00 14.14 6.28
C PRO A 31 3.29 12.90 5.73
N LEU A 32 2.29 12.40 6.45
CA LEU A 32 1.67 11.09 6.15
C LEU A 32 1.08 11.01 4.74
N ASP A 33 0.43 12.08 4.28
CA ASP A 33 -0.12 12.21 2.93
C ASP A 33 0.96 12.01 1.85
N GLU A 34 2.09 12.67 2.02
CA GLU A 34 3.25 12.54 1.14
C GLU A 34 3.86 11.13 1.19
N ALA A 35 3.95 10.53 2.38
CA ALA A 35 4.44 9.16 2.53
C ALA A 35 3.53 8.15 1.80
N LEU A 36 2.21 8.30 1.89
CA LEU A 36 1.23 7.47 1.18
C LEU A 36 1.26 7.73 -0.34
N ARG A 37 1.47 8.97 -0.78
CA ARG A 37 1.68 9.29 -2.21
C ARG A 37 2.94 8.61 -2.75
N ARG A 38 4.06 8.70 -2.04
CA ARG A 38 5.31 8.04 -2.44
C ARG A 38 5.17 6.53 -2.45
N LEU A 39 4.46 5.94 -1.47
CA LEU A 39 4.19 4.50 -1.46
C LEU A 39 3.41 4.04 -2.69
N GLN A 40 2.43 4.82 -3.16
CA GLN A 40 1.70 4.53 -4.39
C GLN A 40 2.63 4.45 -5.59
N GLU A 41 3.53 5.42 -5.70
CA GLU A 41 4.49 5.56 -6.80
C GLU A 41 5.55 4.46 -6.76
N SER A 42 6.17 4.23 -5.61
CA SER A 42 7.28 3.28 -5.46
C SER A 42 6.84 1.82 -5.55
N ALA A 43 5.67 1.50 -4.97
CA ALA A 43 5.12 0.15 -5.02
C ALA A 43 4.29 -0.10 -6.30
N ALA A 44 3.98 0.95 -7.08
CA ALA A 44 3.02 0.94 -8.18
C ALA A 44 1.67 0.31 -7.77
N VAL A 45 1.20 0.64 -6.57
CA VAL A 45 -0.07 0.17 -5.98
C VAL A 45 -1.03 1.34 -5.83
N PRO A 46 -2.21 1.31 -6.46
CA PRO A 46 -3.21 2.35 -6.25
C PRO A 46 -3.71 2.34 -4.80
N LEU A 47 -3.57 3.46 -4.10
CA LEU A 47 -4.17 3.68 -2.79
C LEU A 47 -5.36 4.63 -2.95
N ALA A 48 -6.45 4.36 -2.25
CA ALA A 48 -7.59 5.26 -2.19
C ALA A 48 -7.94 5.57 -0.73
N TYR A 49 -8.00 6.86 -0.43
CA TYR A 49 -8.26 7.41 0.90
C TYR A 49 -8.90 8.80 0.77
N SER A 50 -9.58 9.26 1.81
CA SER A 50 -10.04 10.65 1.90
C SER A 50 -8.95 11.46 2.63
N PRO A 51 -8.43 12.55 2.04
CA PRO A 51 -7.42 13.40 2.68
C PRO A 51 -7.85 13.97 4.03
N ASP A 52 -9.16 14.24 4.20
CA ASP A 52 -9.73 14.79 5.44
C ASP A 52 -9.65 13.81 6.63
N LEU A 53 -9.43 12.51 6.35
CA LEU A 53 -9.24 11.48 7.37
C LEU A 53 -7.80 11.37 7.86
N LEU A 54 -6.84 12.00 7.17
CA LEU A 54 -5.44 11.95 7.57
C LEU A 54 -5.18 12.98 8.67
N PRO A 55 -4.55 12.59 9.80
CA PRO A 55 -4.22 13.52 10.87
C PRO A 55 -3.26 14.59 10.36
N ALA A 56 -3.73 15.84 10.35
CA ALA A 56 -2.94 16.98 9.92
C ALA A 56 -1.68 17.14 10.77
N GLY A 57 -0.53 17.29 10.13
CA GLY A 57 0.75 17.48 10.81
C GLY A 57 1.43 16.21 11.33
N LEU A 58 0.81 15.03 11.20
CA LEU A 58 1.48 13.77 11.53
C LEU A 58 2.65 13.54 10.57
N ARG A 59 3.84 13.31 11.14
CA ARG A 59 5.05 12.98 10.41
C ARG A 59 5.46 11.55 10.71
N VAL A 60 5.86 10.84 9.66
CA VAL A 60 6.21 9.42 9.70
C VAL A 60 7.58 9.18 9.10
N SER A 61 8.26 8.15 9.58
CA SER A 61 9.51 7.64 9.03
C SER A 61 9.35 6.16 8.75
N CYS A 62 9.81 5.69 7.60
CA CYS A 62 9.70 4.31 7.16
C CYS A 62 10.96 3.96 6.35
N ASP A 63 11.78 3.05 6.87
CA ASP A 63 12.81 2.37 6.08
C ASP A 63 12.22 1.04 5.57
N CYS A 64 11.49 1.17 4.46
CA CYS A 64 10.56 0.18 3.97
C CYS A 64 10.95 -0.29 2.55
N GLU A 65 12.24 -0.20 2.21
CA GLU A 65 12.75 -0.61 0.90
C GLU A 65 12.55 -2.11 0.65
N THR A 66 12.80 -2.93 1.67
CA THR A 66 12.70 -4.40 1.63
C THR A 66 11.36 -4.93 2.15
N ARG A 67 10.48 -4.03 2.61
CA ARG A 67 9.18 -4.37 3.22
C ARG A 67 8.10 -4.52 2.15
N THR A 68 7.03 -5.22 2.49
CA THR A 68 5.82 -5.24 1.64
C THR A 68 4.96 -4.01 1.88
N VAL A 69 4.03 -3.73 0.96
CA VAL A 69 3.03 -2.66 1.11
C VAL A 69 2.23 -2.83 2.40
N ARG A 70 1.88 -4.07 2.78
CA ARG A 70 1.25 -4.39 4.07
C ARG A 70 2.05 -3.83 5.24
N GLN A 71 3.32 -4.22 5.32
CA GLN A 71 4.21 -3.84 6.42
C GLN A 71 4.46 -2.32 6.43
N ALA A 72 4.61 -1.71 5.24
CA ALA A 72 4.74 -0.27 5.14
C ALA A 72 3.48 0.44 5.65
N LEU A 73 2.27 -0.01 5.28
CA LEU A 73 1.03 0.57 5.78
C LEU A 73 0.84 0.35 7.27
N GLU A 74 1.19 -0.82 7.80
CA GLU A 74 1.18 -1.09 9.25
C GLU A 74 2.07 -0.10 10.02
N LEU A 75 3.25 0.22 9.49
CA LEU A 75 4.17 1.18 10.11
C LEU A 75 3.72 2.63 9.94
N LEU A 76 3.28 3.03 8.74
CA LEU A 76 2.86 4.39 8.44
C LEU A 76 1.57 4.78 9.16
N LEU A 77 0.69 3.81 9.44
CA LEU A 77 -0.61 4.03 10.08
C LEU A 77 -0.62 3.66 11.56
N ALA A 78 0.51 3.23 12.14
CA ALA A 78 0.60 2.69 13.51
C ALA A 78 0.02 3.64 14.58
N ASP A 79 0.29 4.94 14.45
CA ASP A 79 -0.16 5.98 15.38
C ASP A 79 -1.46 6.67 14.92
N THR A 80 -2.30 5.96 14.15
CA THR A 80 -3.56 6.49 13.62
C THR A 80 -4.73 5.55 13.91
N GLU A 81 -5.95 6.07 13.92
CA GLU A 81 -7.16 5.24 13.92
C GLU A 81 -7.57 4.82 12.50
N LEU A 82 -6.60 4.61 11.60
CA LEU A 82 -6.83 4.18 10.22
C LEU A 82 -6.48 2.70 10.05
N ALA A 83 -7.29 2.00 9.27
CA ALA A 83 -7.07 0.64 8.82
C ALA A 83 -6.98 0.59 7.30
N PHE A 84 -6.48 -0.52 6.76
CA PHE A 84 -6.39 -0.74 5.32
C PHE A 84 -6.96 -2.11 4.91
N ARG A 85 -7.48 -2.19 3.69
CA ARG A 85 -7.88 -3.46 3.06
C ARG A 85 -7.57 -3.48 1.57
N ALA A 86 -7.16 -4.64 1.06
CA ALA A 86 -7.00 -4.85 -0.38
C ALA A 86 -8.33 -5.11 -1.06
N THR A 87 -8.49 -4.56 -2.25
CA THR A 87 -9.47 -4.99 -3.25
C THR A 87 -8.71 -5.53 -4.47
N PRO A 88 -9.38 -6.10 -5.48
CA PRO A 88 -8.70 -6.57 -6.69
C PRO A 88 -7.95 -5.48 -7.47
N SER A 89 -8.32 -4.20 -7.31
CA SER A 89 -7.76 -3.09 -8.12
C SER A 89 -7.03 -2.01 -7.33
N ARG A 90 -7.23 -1.92 -6.01
CA ARG A 90 -6.65 -0.88 -5.15
C ARG A 90 -6.61 -1.30 -3.70
N VAL A 91 -5.81 -0.61 -2.89
CA VAL A 91 -5.88 -0.70 -1.42
C VAL A 91 -6.67 0.50 -0.91
N LEU A 92 -7.65 0.22 -0.04
CA LEU A 92 -8.48 1.23 0.60
C LEU A 92 -7.92 1.53 1.98
N ILE A 93 -7.81 2.80 2.35
CA ILE A 93 -7.52 3.25 3.72
C ILE A 93 -8.80 3.90 4.27
N LEU A 94 -9.20 3.48 5.46
CA LEU A 94 -10.48 3.83 6.07
C LEU A 94 -10.32 3.95 7.59
N PRO A 95 -11.27 4.59 8.30
CA PRO A 95 -11.28 4.56 9.76
C PRO A 95 -11.38 3.12 10.29
N ALA A 96 -10.61 2.79 11.33
CA ALA A 96 -10.58 1.47 11.95
C ALA A 96 -11.88 1.14 12.70
N ARG A 97 -12.58 2.16 13.21
CA ARG A 97 -13.96 2.07 13.69
C ARG A 97 -14.88 2.73 12.66
N SER A 98 -15.79 1.95 12.09
CA SER A 98 -16.94 2.53 11.40
C SER A 98 -17.86 3.13 12.46
N PRO A 99 -18.34 4.38 12.34
CA PRO A 99 -19.35 4.93 13.25
C PRO A 99 -20.71 4.21 13.16
N ALA A 100 -20.85 3.18 12.31
CA ALA A 100 -22.05 2.36 12.15
C ALA A 100 -22.17 1.20 13.16
N ASP A 101 -21.16 1.00 14.02
CA ASP A 101 -21.13 -0.06 15.05
C ASP A 101 -21.32 0.49 16.48
N ALA A 102 -21.81 1.73 16.62
CA ALA A 102 -22.06 2.41 17.90
C ALA A 102 -23.55 2.61 18.18
#